data_AF-A0A812HWL4-F1
#
_entry.id   AF-A0A812HWL4-F1
#
_cell.length_a   1.000
_cell.length_b   1.000
_cell.length_c   1.000
_cell.angle_alpha   90.00
_cell.angle_beta   90.00
_cell.angle_gamma   90.00
#
_symmetry.space_group_name_H-M   'P 1'
#
loop_
_entity.id
_entity.type
_entity.pdbx_description
1 polymer ?
#
loop_
_entity_poly.entity_id
_entity_poly.type
_entity_poly.pdbx_seq_one_letter_code
_entity_poly.pdbx_strand_id
1 'polypeptide(L)'
;MRVTEVNYLLEHVCFGDAIEANELVLTFYNEILKLGNNTCFKSDFFVLQDEMQRSLHKLTGSSGLMGLNSLSCYIKTITYTDDYVINYYLYKKSTKAILSYLQDILLILRK
;
A
#
# COMPACT_ATOMS: atom_id res chain seq x y z
N MET A 1 0.39 7.68 -15.55
CA MET A 1 -0.05 6.61 -14.64
C MET A 1 -0.55 7.20 -13.32
N ARG A 2 0.32 7.76 -12.46
CA ARG A 2 -0.10 8.32 -11.16
C ARG A 2 -1.18 9.41 -11.24
N VAL A 3 -1.06 10.34 -12.19
CA VAL A 3 -2.09 11.38 -12.42
C VAL A 3 -3.44 10.75 -12.79
N THR A 4 -3.43 9.69 -13.59
CA THR A 4 -4.67 8.97 -13.98
C THR A 4 -5.32 8.29 -12.79
N GLU A 5 -4.55 7.64 -11.92
CA GLU A 5 -5.07 7.00 -10.71
C GLU A 5 -5.57 8.02 -9.68
N VAL A 6 -4.89 9.17 -9.56
CA VAL A 6 -5.34 10.29 -8.73
C VAL A 6 -6.64 10.90 -9.25
N ASN A 7 -6.76 11.10 -10.56
CA ASN A 7 -8.01 11.59 -11.17
C ASN A 7 -9.15 10.60 -10.92
N TYR A 8 -8.91 9.30 -11.05
CA TYR A 8 -9.92 8.30 -10.74
C TYR A 8 -10.36 8.38 -9.27
N LEU A 9 -9.40 8.44 -8.34
CA LEU A 9 -9.68 8.59 -6.91
C LEU A 9 -10.53 9.85 -6.65
N LEU A 10 -10.14 10.99 -7.21
CA LEU A 10 -10.87 12.24 -7.03
C LEU A 10 -12.27 12.18 -7.66
N GLU A 11 -12.39 11.77 -8.92
CA GLU A 11 -13.64 11.87 -9.69
C GLU A 11 -14.66 10.80 -9.32
N HIS A 12 -14.21 9.59 -8.96
CA HIS A 12 -15.09 8.43 -8.82
C HIS A 12 -15.21 7.89 -7.40
N VAL A 13 -14.34 8.31 -6.48
CA VAL A 13 -14.33 7.80 -5.11
C VAL A 13 -14.58 8.92 -4.12
N CYS A 14 -13.87 10.03 -4.24
CA CYS A 14 -13.98 11.19 -3.35
C CYS A 14 -14.87 12.31 -3.91
N PHE A 15 -15.49 12.12 -5.08
CA PHE A 15 -16.42 13.07 -5.70
C PHE A 15 -15.91 14.53 -5.79
N GLY A 16 -14.61 14.69 -6.04
CA GLY A 16 -13.92 15.97 -6.14
C GLY A 16 -13.36 16.51 -4.81
N ASP A 17 -13.60 15.84 -3.68
CA ASP A 17 -13.04 16.23 -2.39
C ASP A 17 -11.57 15.81 -2.28
N ALA A 18 -10.68 16.78 -2.49
CA ALA A 18 -9.25 16.57 -2.37
C ALA A 18 -8.77 16.34 -0.94
N ILE A 19 -9.51 16.83 0.08
CA ILE A 19 -9.18 16.62 1.49
C ILE A 19 -9.45 15.16 1.84
N GLU A 20 -10.64 14.66 1.50
CA GLU A 20 -11.00 13.25 1.72
C GLU A 20 -10.03 12.31 0.99
N ALA A 21 -9.68 12.62 -0.27
CA ALA A 21 -8.68 11.85 -1.01
C ALA A 21 -7.32 11.83 -0.30
N ASN A 22 -6.89 12.97 0.26
CA ASN A 22 -5.63 13.08 1.00
C ASN A 22 -5.65 12.22 2.27
N GLU A 23 -6.73 12.29 3.05
CA GLU A 23 -6.92 11.53 4.29
C GLU A 23 -6.97 10.01 4.05
N LEU A 24 -7.63 9.57 2.98
CA LEU A 24 -7.64 8.16 2.58
C LEU A 24 -6.23 7.67 2.23
N VAL A 25 -5.49 8.43 1.41
CA VAL A 25 -4.12 8.07 1.02
C VAL A 25 -3.17 8.09 2.23
N LEU A 26 -3.33 9.05 3.14
CA LEU A 26 -2.58 9.10 4.41
C LEU A 26 -2.89 7.90 5.31
N THR A 27 -4.14 7.43 5.33
CA THR A 27 -4.53 6.24 6.09
C THR A 27 -3.76 5.01 5.59
N PHE A 28 -3.72 4.80 4.27
CA PHE A 28 -2.91 3.74 3.67
C PHE A 28 -1.43 3.88 3.98
N TYR A 29 -0.90 5.11 3.88
CA TYR A 29 0.51 5.38 4.18
C TYR A 29 0.85 4.94 5.60
N ASN A 30 0.02 5.30 6.57
CA ASN A 30 0.21 4.94 7.97
C ASN A 30 0.04 3.44 8.23
N GLU A 31 -0.90 2.76 7.57
CA GLU A 31 -1.05 1.30 7.69
C GLU A 31 0.19 0.56 7.16
N ILE A 32 0.73 0.96 6.00
CA ILE A 32 1.96 0.37 5.45
C ILE A 32 3.16 0.67 6.35
N LEU A 33 3.23 1.86 6.94
CA LEU A 33 4.30 2.23 7.88
C LEU A 33 4.28 1.36 9.14
N LYS A 34 3.09 1.08 9.68
CA LYS A 34 2.92 0.14 10.81
C LYS A 34 3.38 -1.26 10.44
N LEU A 35 2.99 -1.75 9.26
CA LEU A 35 3.42 -3.06 8.76
C LEU A 35 4.95 -3.12 8.62
N GLY A 36 5.57 -2.08 8.06
CA GLY A 36 7.04 -2.01 7.89
C GLY A 36 7.83 -1.88 9.20
N ASN A 37 7.24 -1.35 10.27
CA ASN A 37 7.89 -1.17 11.57
C ASN A 37 7.67 -2.33 12.55
N ASN A 38 6.55 -3.05 12.44
CA ASN A 38 6.22 -4.18 13.33
C ASN A 38 7.04 -5.45 13.04
N THR A 39 8.00 -5.36 12.13
CA THR A 39 8.79 -6.49 11.65
C THR A 39 10.22 -6.46 12.19
N CYS A 40 10.43 -7.06 13.36
CA CYS A 40 11.77 -7.37 13.87
C CYS A 40 12.16 -8.80 13.44
N PHE A 41 12.76 -8.93 12.25
CA PHE A 41 13.18 -10.23 11.74
C PHE A 41 14.66 -10.47 12.00
N LYS A 42 14.96 -11.63 12.60
CA LYS A 42 16.32 -12.14 12.82
C LYS A 42 16.82 -13.05 11.69
N SER A 43 15.99 -13.27 10.66
CA SER A 43 16.22 -14.21 9.57
C SER A 43 15.90 -13.58 8.22
N ASP A 44 16.58 -14.06 7.17
CA ASP A 44 16.36 -13.61 5.79
C ASP A 44 14.98 -13.99 5.24
N PHE A 45 14.33 -14.97 5.87
CA PHE A 45 12.97 -15.43 5.55
C PHE A 45 12.12 -15.48 6.81
N PHE A 46 10.84 -15.16 6.69
CA PHE A 46 9.89 -15.22 7.78
C PHE A 46 8.49 -15.59 7.27
N VAL A 47 7.66 -16.12 8.16
CA VAL A 47 6.24 -16.35 7.90
C VAL A 47 5.45 -15.13 8.36
N LEU A 48 4.62 -14.57 7.49
CA LEU A 48 3.71 -13.49 7.91
C LEU A 48 2.72 -14.01 8.96
N GLN A 49 2.55 -13.25 10.04
CA GLN A 49 1.49 -13.50 11.00
C GLN A 49 0.11 -13.26 10.36
N ASP A 50 -0.90 -14.03 10.77
CA ASP A 50 -2.27 -13.96 10.24
C ASP A 50 -2.84 -12.54 10.19
N GLU A 51 -2.60 -11.73 11.23
CA GLU A 51 -3.06 -10.34 11.27
C GLU A 51 -2.45 -9.51 10.14
N MET A 52 -1.13 -9.64 9.91
CA MET A 52 -0.45 -8.95 8.82
C MET A 52 -0.94 -9.41 7.46
N GLN A 53 -1.20 -10.72 7.28
CA GLN A 53 -1.76 -11.26 6.05
C GLN A 53 -3.14 -10.64 5.77
N ARG A 54 -4.02 -10.60 6.78
CA ARG A 54 -5.35 -9.97 6.66
C ARG A 54 -5.25 -8.49 6.34
N SER A 55 -4.34 -7.75 6.99
CA SER A 55 -4.11 -6.33 6.69
C SER A 55 -3.66 -6.13 5.25
N LEU A 56 -2.69 -6.91 4.76
CA LEU A 56 -2.21 -6.81 3.38
C LEU A 56 -3.29 -7.20 2.36
N HIS A 57 -4.10 -8.22 2.66
CA HIS A 57 -5.24 -8.60 1.81
C HIS A 57 -6.28 -7.49 1.71
N LYS A 58 -6.66 -6.89 2.86
CA LYS A 58 -7.58 -5.75 2.92
C LYS A 58 -7.02 -4.57 2.11
N LEU A 59 -5.77 -4.20 2.34
CA LEU A 59 -5.08 -3.13 1.62
C LEU A 59 -5.04 -3.37 0.10
N THR A 60 -4.83 -4.63 -0.33
CA THR A 60 -4.85 -5.02 -1.74
C THR A 60 -6.23 -4.77 -2.38
N GLY A 61 -7.31 -5.17 -1.69
CA GLY A 61 -8.68 -4.96 -2.17
C GLY A 61 -9.08 -3.50 -2.18
N SER A 62 -8.85 -2.79 -1.07
CA SER A 62 -9.20 -1.38 -0.92
C SER A 62 -8.44 -0.48 -1.91
N SER A 63 -7.15 -0.74 -2.17
CA SER A 63 -6.39 0.01 -3.19
C SER A 63 -6.94 -0.17 -4.60
N GLY A 64 -7.41 -1.36 -4.96
CA GLY A 64 -8.07 -1.61 -6.24
C GLY A 64 -9.39 -0.86 -6.39
N LEU A 65 -10.23 -0.86 -5.35
CA LEU A 65 -11.50 -0.11 -5.35
C LEU A 65 -11.29 1.40 -5.49
N MET A 66 -10.18 1.91 -4.96
CA MET A 66 -9.79 3.32 -5.08
C MET A 66 -9.20 3.69 -6.45
N GLY A 67 -9.07 2.73 -7.38
CA GLY A 67 -8.39 2.94 -8.66
C GLY A 67 -6.87 3.06 -8.57
N LEU A 68 -6.28 2.79 -7.40
CA LEU A 68 -4.83 2.77 -7.17
C LEU A 68 -4.24 1.41 -7.55
N ASN A 69 -4.38 1.04 -8.82
CA ASN A 69 -4.01 -0.28 -9.33
C ASN A 69 -2.51 -0.59 -9.14
N SER A 70 -1.65 0.41 -9.30
CA SER A 70 -0.21 0.29 -9.06
C SER A 70 0.09 -0.10 -7.61
N LEU A 71 -0.63 0.52 -6.66
CA LEU A 71 -0.53 0.20 -5.24
C LEU A 71 -0.96 -1.25 -4.96
N SER A 72 -2.09 -1.67 -5.53
CA SER A 72 -2.58 -3.04 -5.40
C SER A 72 -1.53 -4.05 -5.90
N CYS A 73 -0.90 -3.79 -7.06
CA CYS A 73 0.17 -4.63 -7.60
C CYS A 73 1.41 -4.70 -6.69
N TYR A 74 1.85 -3.58 -6.11
CA TYR A 74 2.97 -3.59 -5.17
C TYR A 74 2.64 -4.39 -3.90
N ILE A 75 1.44 -4.27 -3.36
CA ILE A 75 1.02 -5.04 -2.18
C ILE A 75 0.93 -6.53 -2.51
N LYS A 76 0.42 -6.90 -3.69
CA LYS A 76 0.38 -8.30 -4.17
C LYS A 76 1.75 -8.96 -4.23
N THR A 77 2.78 -8.19 -4.54
CA THR A 77 4.17 -8.68 -4.55
C THR A 77 4.61 -9.14 -3.16
N ILE A 78 3.97 -8.65 -2.10
CA ILE A 78 4.22 -9.05 -0.72
C ILE A 78 3.38 -10.26 -0.31
N THR A 79 2.12 -10.36 -0.77
CA THR A 79 1.16 -11.36 -0.28
C THR A 79 1.21 -12.71 -0.97
N TYR A 80 1.70 -12.80 -2.20
CA TYR A 80 1.64 -14.03 -3.01
C TYR A 80 3.01 -14.70 -3.16
N THR A 81 3.58 -15.12 -2.02
CA THR A 81 4.71 -16.06 -2.00
C THR A 81 4.20 -17.42 -1.51
N ASP A 82 4.75 -18.51 -2.05
CA ASP A 82 4.39 -19.87 -1.63
C ASP A 82 4.53 -20.00 -0.09
N ASP A 83 3.50 -20.56 0.55
CA ASP A 83 3.36 -20.73 2.00
C ASP A 83 3.51 -19.46 2.87
N TYR A 84 3.33 -18.26 2.30
CA TYR A 84 3.55 -16.95 2.97
C TYR A 84 4.95 -16.80 3.57
N VAL A 85 5.91 -17.59 3.07
CA VAL A 85 7.32 -17.46 3.42
C VAL A 85 7.90 -16.31 2.60
N ILE A 86 8.20 -15.21 3.27
CA ILE A 86 8.60 -13.98 2.62
C ILE A 86 10.07 -13.71 2.89
N ASN A 87 10.78 -13.38 1.82
CA ASN A 87 12.13 -12.86 1.91
C ASN A 87 12.10 -11.44 2.51
N TYR A 88 12.87 -11.23 3.57
CA TYR A 88 12.98 -9.95 4.29
C TYR A 88 13.35 -8.79 3.38
N TYR A 89 14.32 -8.98 2.48
CA TYR A 89 14.78 -7.92 1.58
C TYR A 89 13.70 -7.57 0.55
N LEU A 90 12.97 -8.56 0.03
CA LEU A 90 11.83 -8.32 -0.84
C LEU A 90 10.73 -7.55 -0.10
N TYR A 91 10.36 -7.98 1.11
CA TYR A 91 9.39 -7.28 1.96
C TYR A 91 9.78 -5.81 2.17
N LYS A 92 11.01 -5.56 2.62
CA LYS A 92 11.52 -4.22 2.90
C LYS A 92 11.62 -3.34 1.64
N LYS A 93 11.99 -3.92 0.50
CA LYS A 93 12.05 -3.20 -0.78
C LYS A 93 10.64 -2.83 -1.23
N SER A 94 9.69 -3.75 -1.14
CA SER A 94 8.30 -3.54 -1.52
C SER A 94 7.60 -2.52 -0.63
N THR A 95 7.77 -2.57 0.69
CA THR A 95 7.21 -1.56 1.60
C THR A 95 7.76 -0.16 1.31
N LYS A 96 9.08 -0.03 1.05
CA LYS A 96 9.67 1.25 0.60
C LYS A 96 9.08 1.76 -0.72
N ALA A 97 8.90 0.88 -1.70
CA ALA A 97 8.31 1.24 -2.99
C ALA A 97 6.85 1.73 -2.83
N ILE A 98 6.08 1.05 -1.97
CA ILE A 98 4.71 1.45 -1.64
C ILE A 98 4.68 2.82 -0.98
N LEU A 99 5.51 3.05 0.05
CA LEU A 99 5.57 4.33 0.75
C LEU A 99 5.96 5.47 -0.20
N SER A 100 6.93 5.25 -1.09
CA SER A 100 7.32 6.22 -2.12
C SER A 100 6.17 6.52 -3.08
N TYR A 101 5.45 5.49 -3.54
CA TYR A 101 4.28 5.67 -4.40
C TYR A 101 3.19 6.51 -3.72
N LEU A 102 2.89 6.24 -2.45
CA LEU A 102 1.88 6.97 -1.68
C LEU A 102 2.32 8.43 -1.44
N GLN A 103 3.60 8.67 -1.15
CA GLN A 103 4.14 10.04 -1.05
C GLN A 103 3.97 10.82 -2.36
N ASP A 104 4.21 10.17 -3.50
CA ASP A 104 4.03 10.81 -4.81
C ASP A 104 2.56 11.19 -5.06
N ILE A 105 1.60 10.36 -4.65
CA ILE A 105 0.17 10.71 -4.70
C ILE A 105 -0.15 11.90 -3.78
N LEU A 106 0.33 11.88 -2.53
CA LEU A 106 0.10 12.98 -1.58
C LEU A 106 0.65 14.31 -2.08
N LEU A 107 1.78 14.29 -2.80
CA LEU A 107 2.34 15.47 -3.44
C LEU A 107 1.48 15.98 -4.60
N ILE A 108 0.83 15.09 -5.35
CA ILE A 108 -0.08 15.47 -6.42
C ILE A 108 -1.35 16.09 -5.83
N LEU A 109 -1.93 15.49 -4.80
CA LEU A 109 -3.17 15.96 -4.14
C LEU A 109 -3.02 17.30 -3.41
N ARG A 110 -1.80 17.77 -3.16
CA ARG A 110 -1.51 19.08 -2.52
C ARG A 110 -1.36 20.23 -3.52
N LYS A 111 -1.28 19.93 -4.81
CA LYS A 111 -1.17 20.93 -5.88
C LYS A 111 -2.55 21.34 -6.36
#